data_AF-A0A9N8WMF3-F1
#
_entry.id   AF-A0A9N8WMF3-F1
#
_cell.length_a   1.000
_cell.length_b   1.000
_cell.length_c   1.000
_cell.angle_alpha   90.00
_cell.angle_beta   90.00
_cell.angle_gamma   90.00
#
_symmetry.space_group_name_H-M   'P 1'
#
loop_
_entity.id
_entity.type
_entity.pdbx_description
1 polymer ?
#
loop_
_entity_poly.entity_id
_entity_poly.type
_entity_poly.pdbx_seq_one_letter_code
_entity_poly.pdbx_strand_id
1 'polypeptide(L)'
;MTRKNNIREYSIPTADANSIQKKKPTNTKKACDPDRIAAKISFDEFLEFALSEGYQKQGDPAKRPLNSFMQFQCTLTKFVNARMGAIPRPILTKVASLIWRQLGEDRRILFAKFAEEGEADHNRQHPEYRFHPRRQKPVMRVNIQTRVDRVDLQPPAKVQIEEIPSSVGFSSEPPPLFTEENLYVPHYEYPLFQSGYEYQLFS
;
A
#
# COMPACT_ATOMS: atom_id res chain seq x y z
N MET A 1 46.91 7.67 -29.73
CA MET A 1 46.80 8.59 -28.57
C MET A 1 45.68 8.09 -27.67
N THR A 2 46.02 7.33 -26.63
CA THR A 2 45.08 6.64 -25.73
C THR A 2 44.75 7.53 -24.54
N ARG A 3 43.47 7.86 -24.33
CA ARG A 3 42.97 8.56 -23.13
C ARG A 3 43.07 7.61 -21.94
N LYS A 4 43.90 7.96 -20.96
CA LYS A 4 43.99 7.28 -19.67
C LYS A 4 42.78 7.68 -18.82
N ASN A 5 41.98 6.70 -18.41
CA ASN A 5 40.87 6.88 -17.48
C ASN A 5 41.41 7.07 -16.06
N ASN A 6 41.11 8.22 -15.46
CA ASN A 6 41.44 8.56 -14.08
C ASN A 6 40.30 8.10 -13.16
N ILE A 7 40.38 6.87 -12.68
CA ILE A 7 39.48 6.34 -11.65
C ILE A 7 40.09 6.73 -10.31
N ARG A 8 39.45 7.66 -9.60
CA ARG A 8 39.74 7.91 -8.19
C ARG A 8 39.29 6.69 -7.39
N GLU A 9 40.26 5.92 -6.90
CA GLU A 9 40.02 4.92 -5.87
C GLU A 9 39.53 5.60 -4.59
N TYR A 10 38.25 5.43 -4.27
CA TYR A 10 37.75 5.73 -2.94
C TYR A 10 37.90 4.47 -2.10
N SER A 11 38.88 4.48 -1.20
CA SER A 11 39.02 3.46 -0.15
C SER A 11 37.79 3.49 0.75
N ILE A 12 37.06 2.38 0.79
CA ILE A 12 35.96 2.15 1.74
C ILE A 12 36.62 1.77 3.07
N PRO A 13 36.48 2.55 4.15
CA PRO A 13 36.93 2.09 5.46
C PRO A 13 36.06 0.92 5.89
N THR A 14 36.67 -0.25 6.02
CA THR A 14 36.07 -1.43 6.65
C THR A 14 35.78 -1.11 8.11
N ALA A 15 34.53 -0.78 8.42
CA ALA A 15 34.06 -0.64 9.79
C ALA A 15 33.97 -2.03 10.43
N ASP A 16 34.62 -2.16 11.58
CA ASP A 16 34.68 -3.35 12.41
C ASP A 16 33.29 -3.94 12.71
N ALA A 17 33.15 -5.23 12.42
CA ALA A 17 31.91 -6.01 12.54
C ALA A 17 31.55 -6.42 13.98
N ASN A 18 31.96 -5.66 15.00
CA ASN A 18 31.74 -6.06 16.41
C ASN A 18 31.35 -4.88 17.31
N SER A 19 30.08 -4.44 17.22
CA SER A 19 29.33 -3.94 18.39
C SER A 19 27.85 -3.71 18.07
N ILE A 20 27.14 -4.77 17.67
CA ILE A 20 25.67 -4.76 17.78
C ILE A 20 25.34 -5.52 19.06
N GLN A 21 25.48 -4.82 20.18
CA GLN A 21 24.85 -5.23 21.43
C GLN A 21 23.34 -5.29 21.18
N LYS A 22 22.81 -6.50 21.01
CA LYS A 22 21.38 -6.80 21.00
C LYS A 22 20.81 -6.45 22.37
N LYS A 23 20.42 -5.18 22.56
CA LYS A 23 19.63 -4.77 23.73
C LYS A 23 18.31 -5.54 23.69
N LYS A 24 18.00 -6.26 24.78
CA LYS A 24 16.72 -6.95 25.01
C LYS A 24 15.54 -5.98 24.76
N PRO A 25 14.43 -6.43 24.13
CA PRO A 25 13.28 -5.57 23.86
C PRO A 25 12.52 -5.26 25.15
N THR A 26 12.85 -4.13 25.78
CA THR A 26 12.07 -3.57 26.89
C THR A 26 10.93 -2.71 26.31
N ASN A 27 9.71 -3.26 26.29
CA ASN A 27 8.43 -2.55 26.25
C ASN A 27 8.28 -1.34 25.28
N THR A 28 8.79 -1.44 24.04
CA THR A 28 8.69 -0.37 23.02
C THR A 28 7.32 -0.27 22.35
N LYS A 29 6.45 -1.27 22.50
CA LYS A 29 5.10 -1.28 21.88
C LYS A 29 4.19 -0.16 22.42
N LYS A 30 4.37 0.28 23.68
CA LYS A 30 3.51 1.30 24.31
C LYS A 30 3.81 2.74 23.89
N ALA A 31 5.00 3.02 23.36
CA ALA A 31 5.42 4.37 22.96
C ALA A 31 5.02 4.74 21.52
N CYS A 32 4.70 3.74 20.70
CA CYS A 32 4.37 3.86 19.28
C CYS A 32 2.91 3.52 18.98
N ASP A 33 2.05 3.66 19.99
CA ASP A 33 0.62 3.43 19.87
C ASP A 33 -0.03 4.58 19.07
N PRO A 34 -0.65 4.30 17.90
CA PRO A 34 -1.21 5.33 17.04
C PRO A 34 -2.32 6.14 17.72
N ASP A 35 -3.11 5.53 18.61
CA ASP A 35 -4.22 6.22 19.27
C ASP A 35 -3.72 7.26 20.26
N ARG A 36 -2.63 6.92 20.99
CA ARG A 36 -1.97 7.85 21.91
C ARG A 36 -1.29 9.00 21.17
N ILE A 37 -0.73 8.75 19.99
CA ILE A 37 -0.14 9.80 19.15
C ILE A 37 -1.25 10.72 18.65
N ALA A 38 -2.34 10.16 18.11
CA ALA A 38 -3.48 10.93 17.64
C ALA A 38 -4.08 11.83 18.73
N ALA A 39 -4.25 11.31 19.95
CA ALA A 39 -4.77 12.06 21.10
C ALA A 39 -3.87 13.23 21.55
N LYS A 40 -2.58 13.22 21.21
CA LYS A 40 -1.64 14.30 21.56
C LYS A 40 -1.60 15.44 20.55
N ILE A 41 -2.24 15.26 19.40
CA ILE A 41 -2.20 16.24 18.31
C ILE A 41 -3.40 17.18 18.47
N SER A 42 -3.11 18.46 18.71
CA SER A 42 -4.13 19.51 18.63
C SER A 42 -4.43 19.80 17.16
N PHE A 43 -5.71 19.74 16.76
CA PHE A 43 -6.08 19.98 15.37
C PHE A 43 -5.86 21.42 14.93
N ASP A 44 -6.04 22.40 15.83
CA ASP A 44 -5.89 23.81 15.47
C ASP A 44 -4.41 24.15 15.24
N GLU A 45 -3.52 23.70 16.14
CA GLU A 45 -2.06 23.83 16.00
C GLU A 45 -1.57 23.17 14.69
N PHE A 46 -2.10 21.99 14.37
CA PHE A 46 -1.77 21.29 13.14
C PHE A 46 -2.25 22.03 11.88
N LEU A 47 -3.44 22.64 11.90
CA LEU A 47 -3.97 23.40 10.76
C LEU A 47 -3.19 24.70 10.53
N GLU A 48 -2.79 25.39 11.59
CA GLU A 48 -1.89 26.55 11.49
C GLU A 48 -0.55 26.16 10.85
N PHE A 49 0.03 25.04 11.30
CA PHE A 49 1.22 24.49 10.66
C PHE A 49 0.99 24.17 9.18
N ALA A 50 -0.14 23.54 8.83
CA ALA A 50 -0.48 23.22 7.46
C ALA A 50 -0.64 24.45 6.55
N LEU A 51 -1.23 25.54 7.08
CA LEU A 51 -1.35 26.80 6.37
C LEU A 51 0.01 27.47 6.13
N SER A 52 0.93 27.36 7.09
CA SER A 52 2.29 27.91 6.95
C SER A 52 3.13 27.18 5.90
N GLU A 53 2.99 25.86 5.81
CA GLU A 53 3.72 25.03 4.84
C GLU A 53 3.12 25.07 3.43
N GLY A 54 1.79 25.22 3.32
CA GLY A 54 1.07 25.10 2.06
C GLY A 54 1.04 23.67 1.50
N TYR A 55 0.70 23.56 0.21
CA TYR A 55 0.66 22.27 -0.48
C TYR A 55 2.07 21.72 -0.75
N GLN A 56 2.22 20.40 -0.65
CA GLN A 56 3.48 19.72 -0.88
C GLN A 56 3.68 19.47 -2.38
N LYS A 57 4.77 20.00 -2.93
CA LYS A 57 5.16 19.83 -4.34
C LYS A 57 5.88 18.49 -4.52
N GLN A 58 5.53 17.75 -5.57
CA GLN A 58 6.35 16.62 -6.02
C GLN A 58 7.41 17.14 -6.99
N GLY A 59 8.69 16.87 -6.71
CA GLY A 59 9.80 17.29 -7.57
C GLY A 59 10.14 16.30 -8.69
N ASP A 60 9.47 15.15 -8.73
CA ASP A 60 9.70 14.11 -9.72
C ASP A 60 8.52 14.08 -10.71
N PRO A 61 8.74 14.42 -12.00
CA PRO A 61 7.68 14.48 -13.02
C PRO A 61 6.95 13.15 -13.23
N ALA A 62 7.57 12.02 -12.89
CA ALA A 62 6.94 10.71 -13.04
C ALA A 62 5.94 10.41 -11.91
N LYS A 63 6.04 11.11 -10.77
CA LYS A 63 5.13 10.91 -9.62
C LYS A 63 3.82 11.62 -9.86
N ARG A 64 2.74 11.01 -9.39
CA ARG A 64 1.41 11.62 -9.43
C ARG A 64 1.37 12.84 -8.50
N PRO A 65 0.56 13.87 -8.81
CA PRO A 65 0.23 14.88 -7.83
C PRO A 65 -0.43 14.24 -6.60
N LEU A 66 -0.16 14.80 -5.42
CA LEU A 66 -0.71 14.30 -4.17
C LEU A 66 -2.20 14.69 -4.08
N ASN A 67 -3.06 13.72 -3.80
CA ASN A 67 -4.46 14.00 -3.46
C ASN A 67 -4.58 14.65 -2.06
N SER A 68 -5.78 15.07 -1.68
CA SER A 68 -6.05 15.77 -0.42
C SER A 68 -5.58 15.01 0.83
N PHE A 69 -5.90 13.72 0.92
CA PHE A 69 -5.45 12.89 2.05
C PHE A 69 -3.92 12.72 2.07
N MET A 70 -3.29 12.57 0.90
CA MET A 70 -1.84 12.43 0.81
C MET A 70 -1.12 13.73 1.17
N GLN A 71 -1.68 14.89 0.79
CA GLN A 71 -1.21 16.20 1.26
C GLN A 71 -1.29 16.29 2.79
N PHE A 72 -2.46 15.97 3.36
CA PHE A 72 -2.68 15.92 4.80
C PHE A 72 -1.67 14.99 5.50
N GLN A 73 -1.50 13.76 5.00
CA GLN A 73 -0.59 12.78 5.60
C GLN A 73 0.87 13.25 5.57
N CYS A 74 1.30 13.86 4.45
CA CYS A 74 2.64 14.41 4.33
C CYS A 74 2.89 15.53 5.35
N THR A 75 1.97 16.49 5.45
CA THR A 75 2.07 17.60 6.42
C THR A 75 2.02 17.09 7.85
N LEU A 76 1.11 16.15 8.17
CA LEU A 76 1.01 15.52 9.49
C LEU A 76 2.30 14.78 9.86
N THR A 77 2.89 14.07 8.91
CA THR A 77 4.16 13.37 9.12
C THR A 77 5.27 14.34 9.50
N LYS A 78 5.36 15.50 8.83
CA LYS A 78 6.34 16.53 9.19
C LYS A 78 6.07 17.09 10.60
N PHE A 79 4.82 17.43 10.88
CA PHE A 79 4.39 17.96 12.18
C PHE A 79 4.73 17.01 13.33
N VAL A 80 4.35 15.73 13.19
CA VAL A 80 4.59 14.72 14.22
C VAL A 80 6.08 14.42 14.39
N ASN A 81 6.82 14.30 13.29
CA ASN A 81 8.26 14.04 13.38
C ASN A 81 9.03 15.20 14.02
N ALA A 82 8.59 16.44 13.80
CA ALA A 82 9.19 17.62 14.44
C ALA A 82 8.98 17.62 15.97
N ARG A 83 7.81 17.17 16.44
CA ARG A 83 7.45 17.20 17.87
C ARG A 83 7.85 15.95 18.66
N MET A 84 7.70 14.78 18.05
CA MET A 84 7.84 13.48 18.72
C MET A 84 9.09 12.70 18.26
N GLY A 85 9.87 13.26 17.34
CA GLY A 85 10.99 12.58 16.68
C GLY A 85 10.53 11.63 15.57
N ALA A 86 11.49 10.96 14.92
CA ALA A 86 11.21 10.13 13.76
C ALA A 86 10.38 8.87 14.12
N ILE A 87 9.10 8.86 13.74
CA ILE A 87 8.18 7.73 13.95
C ILE A 87 8.16 6.84 12.69
N PRO A 88 8.08 5.50 12.83
CA PRO A 88 7.93 4.60 11.69
C PRO A 88 6.68 4.93 10.84
N ARG A 89 6.88 4.98 9.52
CA ARG A 89 5.82 5.32 8.55
C ARG A 89 4.54 4.46 8.65
N PRO A 90 4.58 3.15 8.95
CA PRO A 90 3.37 2.34 9.14
C PRO A 90 2.49 2.77 10.32
N ILE A 91 3.07 3.46 11.31
CA ILE A 91 2.33 4.02 12.44
C ILE A 91 1.75 5.37 12.03
N LEU A 92 2.55 6.22 11.38
CA LEU A 92 2.10 7.52 10.88
C LEU A 92 0.93 7.40 9.90
N THR A 93 0.93 6.41 9.00
CA THR A 93 -0.22 6.13 8.12
C THR A 93 -1.47 5.81 8.93
N LYS A 94 -1.37 5.02 10.01
CA LYS A 94 -2.51 4.70 10.90
C LYS A 94 -3.01 5.94 11.64
N VAL A 95 -2.10 6.73 12.22
CA VAL A 95 -2.43 8.00 12.90
C VAL A 95 -3.15 8.95 11.94
N ALA A 96 -2.63 9.11 10.72
CA ALA A 96 -3.24 9.95 9.71
C ALA A 96 -4.67 9.52 9.37
N SER A 97 -4.91 8.22 9.17
CA SER A 97 -6.26 7.72 8.90
C SER A 97 -7.23 7.88 10.09
N LEU A 98 -6.74 7.81 11.32
CA LEU A 98 -7.57 8.08 12.52
C LEU A 98 -7.99 9.55 12.56
N ILE A 99 -7.02 10.46 12.47
CA ILE A 99 -7.28 11.90 12.52
C ILE A 99 -8.15 12.34 11.35
N TRP A 100 -7.86 11.89 10.13
CA TRP A 100 -8.60 12.29 8.95
C TRP A 100 -10.09 12.01 9.08
N ARG A 101 -10.46 10.86 9.64
CA ARG A 101 -11.86 10.48 9.90
C ARG A 101 -12.52 11.34 10.96
N GLN A 102 -11.77 11.76 11.98
CA GLN A 102 -12.25 12.66 13.03
C GLN A 102 -12.34 14.12 12.55
N LEU A 103 -11.57 14.49 11.53
CA LEU A 103 -11.59 15.81 10.93
C LEU A 103 -12.93 16.04 10.23
N GLY A 104 -13.63 17.13 10.57
CA GLY A 104 -14.84 17.54 9.87
C GLY A 104 -14.55 17.97 8.43
N GLU A 105 -15.59 17.98 7.59
CA GLU A 105 -15.46 18.31 6.17
C GLU A 105 -14.89 19.73 5.96
N ASP A 106 -15.33 20.70 6.76
CA ASP A 106 -14.87 22.09 6.71
C ASP A 106 -13.34 22.23 6.78
N ARG A 107 -12.70 21.39 7.59
CA ARG A 107 -11.24 21.37 7.76
C ARG A 107 -10.55 20.59 6.65
N ARG A 108 -11.19 19.55 6.11
CA ARG A 108 -10.67 18.79 4.95
C ARG A 108 -10.64 19.62 3.68
N ILE A 109 -11.53 20.62 3.55
CA ILE A 109 -11.56 21.56 2.42
C ILE A 109 -10.19 22.23 2.23
N LEU A 110 -9.47 22.55 3.31
CA LEU A 110 -8.12 23.12 3.20
C LEU A 110 -7.19 22.22 2.37
N PHE A 111 -7.21 20.92 2.67
CA PHE A 111 -6.38 19.94 1.96
C PHE A 111 -6.91 19.61 0.56
N ALA A 112 -8.22 19.78 0.32
CA ALA A 112 -8.78 19.72 -1.02
C ALA A 112 -8.24 20.85 -1.91
N LYS A 113 -8.23 22.09 -1.39
CA LYS A 113 -7.62 23.24 -2.09
C LYS A 113 -6.13 23.02 -2.37
N PHE A 114 -5.38 22.53 -1.39
CA PHE A 114 -3.97 22.20 -1.60
C PHE A 114 -3.74 21.10 -2.66
N ALA A 115 -4.65 20.13 -2.74
CA ALA A 115 -4.56 19.11 -3.78
C ALA A 115 -4.87 19.68 -5.17
N GLU A 116 -5.89 20.53 -5.28
CA GLU A 116 -6.25 21.24 -6.51
C GLU A 116 -5.11 22.13 -7.00
N GLU A 117 -4.50 22.93 -6.12
CA GLU A 117 -3.33 23.75 -6.44
C GLU A 117 -2.16 22.90 -6.93
N GLY A 118 -1.88 21.79 -6.23
CA GLY A 118 -0.83 20.86 -6.62
C GLY A 118 -1.09 20.18 -7.96
N GLU A 119 -2.33 19.83 -8.26
CA GLU A 119 -2.74 19.25 -9.54
C GLU A 119 -2.65 20.29 -10.67
N ALA A 120 -3.14 21.51 -10.45
CA ALA A 120 -3.05 22.60 -11.40
C ALA A 120 -1.59 22.94 -11.75
N ASP A 121 -0.72 23.05 -10.74
CA ASP A 121 0.69 23.31 -10.95
C ASP A 121 1.41 22.15 -11.64
N HIS A 122 1.05 20.91 -11.32
CA HIS A 122 1.60 19.73 -11.99
C HIS A 122 1.17 19.67 -13.45
N ASN A 123 -0.11 19.90 -13.75
CA ASN A 123 -0.64 19.90 -15.12
C ASN A 123 -0.04 21.04 -15.95
N ARG A 124 0.21 22.19 -15.35
CA ARG A 124 0.91 23.33 -15.99
C ARG A 124 2.37 23.01 -16.30
N GLN A 125 3.06 22.30 -15.41
CA GLN A 125 4.48 21.94 -15.56
C GLN A 125 4.71 20.74 -16.48
N HIS A 126 3.76 19.81 -16.52
CA HIS A 126 3.84 18.55 -17.26
C HIS A 126 2.58 18.33 -18.10
N PRO A 127 2.35 19.15 -19.14
CA PRO A 127 1.15 19.03 -19.99
C PRO A 127 1.05 17.69 -20.73
N GLU A 128 2.18 17.03 -20.99
CA GLU A 128 2.27 15.71 -21.59
C GLU A 128 2.10 14.56 -20.59
N TYR A 129 2.00 14.86 -19.29
CA TYR A 129 1.89 13.83 -18.27
C TYR A 129 0.64 12.98 -18.49
N ARG A 130 0.85 11.66 -18.52
CA ARG A 130 -0.24 10.69 -18.53
C ARG A 130 0.04 9.58 -17.54
N PHE A 131 -0.96 9.30 -16.71
CA PHE A 131 -0.86 8.22 -15.73
C PHE A 131 -0.93 6.84 -16.41
N HIS A 132 0.13 6.04 -16.22
CA HIS A 132 0.22 4.67 -16.71
C HIS A 132 0.23 3.68 -15.53
N PRO A 133 -0.88 2.98 -15.23
CA PRO A 133 -0.91 1.98 -14.17
C PRO A 133 -0.04 0.76 -14.54
N ARG A 134 0.94 0.45 -13.68
CA ARG A 134 1.71 -0.78 -13.80
C ARG A 134 0.92 -1.96 -13.24
N ARG A 135 0.35 -2.79 -14.11
CA ARG A 135 -0.24 -4.08 -13.70
C ARG A 135 0.88 -5.06 -13.34
N GLN A 136 0.90 -5.56 -12.12
CA GLN A 136 1.74 -6.71 -11.80
C GLN A 136 1.08 -7.95 -12.42
N LYS A 137 1.89 -8.82 -13.05
CA LYS A 137 1.40 -10.14 -13.46
C LYS A 137 1.00 -10.89 -12.18
N PRO A 138 -0.14 -11.61 -12.15
CA PRO A 138 -0.53 -12.38 -10.98
C PRO A 138 0.59 -13.37 -10.69
N VAL A 139 1.26 -13.21 -9.55
CA VAL A 139 2.17 -14.23 -9.03
C VAL A 139 1.26 -15.35 -8.55
N MET A 140 1.08 -16.39 -9.37
CA MET A 140 0.49 -17.62 -8.87
C MET A 140 1.33 -18.05 -7.67
N ARG A 141 0.73 -18.06 -6.48
CA ARG A 141 1.36 -18.58 -5.28
C ARG A 141 1.51 -20.08 -5.47
N VAL A 142 2.63 -20.52 -6.03
CA VAL A 142 3.00 -21.94 -6.01
C VAL A 142 3.20 -22.29 -4.54
N ASN A 143 2.33 -23.15 -4.02
CA ASN A 143 2.40 -23.66 -2.65
C ASN A 143 3.75 -24.40 -2.51
N ILE A 144 4.68 -23.85 -1.72
CA ILE A 144 6.01 -24.44 -1.50
C ILE A 144 5.88 -25.56 -0.45
N GLN A 145 5.06 -26.58 -0.72
CA GLN A 145 4.91 -27.76 0.12
C GLN A 145 5.24 -29.08 -0.59
N THR A 146 5.83 -29.03 -1.79
CA THR A 146 6.42 -30.19 -2.44
C THR A 146 7.82 -29.85 -2.94
N ARG A 147 8.79 -29.81 -2.01
CA ARG A 147 10.20 -30.10 -2.34
C ARG A 147 10.42 -31.59 -2.16
N VAL A 148 9.94 -32.37 -3.11
CA VAL A 148 10.47 -33.70 -3.41
C VAL A 148 10.42 -33.85 -4.93
N ASP A 149 11.58 -34.22 -5.46
CA ASP A 149 11.84 -34.75 -6.79
C ASP A 149 11.68 -33.78 -7.98
N ARG A 150 12.81 -33.11 -8.27
CA ARG A 150 13.16 -32.73 -9.64
C ARG A 150 13.43 -34.01 -10.43
N VAL A 151 12.40 -34.55 -11.06
CA VAL A 151 12.56 -35.38 -12.26
C VAL A 151 12.16 -34.51 -13.45
N ASP A 152 13.04 -34.50 -14.45
CA ASP A 152 12.87 -33.84 -15.73
C ASP A 152 11.47 -34.03 -16.31
N LEU A 153 10.70 -32.94 -16.35
CA LEU A 153 9.57 -32.81 -17.25
C LEU A 153 9.90 -31.69 -18.22
N GLN A 154 10.15 -32.10 -19.46
CA GLN A 154 10.29 -31.25 -20.63
C GLN A 154 9.21 -30.14 -20.62
N PRO A 155 9.52 -28.93 -21.12
CA PRO A 155 8.51 -27.89 -21.26
C PRO A 155 7.36 -28.44 -22.11
N PRO A 156 6.08 -28.31 -21.67
CA PRO A 156 4.97 -28.76 -22.49
C PRO A 156 5.04 -28.02 -23.83
N ALA A 157 5.00 -28.79 -24.91
CA ALA A 157 5.01 -28.30 -26.27
C ALA A 157 3.99 -27.15 -26.42
N LYS A 158 4.34 -26.16 -27.25
CA LYS A 158 3.45 -25.07 -27.68
C LYS A 158 2.09 -25.67 -28.04
N VAL A 159 1.10 -25.45 -27.18
CA VAL A 159 -0.30 -25.63 -27.52
C VAL A 159 -0.58 -24.60 -28.61
N GLN A 160 -0.77 -25.09 -29.83
CA GLN A 160 -1.32 -24.27 -30.91
C GLN A 160 -2.72 -23.88 -30.46
N ILE A 161 -2.97 -22.58 -30.33
CA ILE A 161 -4.32 -22.08 -30.11
C ILE A 161 -5.00 -22.23 -31.46
N GLU A 162 -5.68 -23.36 -31.66
CA GLU A 162 -6.59 -23.51 -32.79
C GLU A 162 -7.71 -22.46 -32.65
N GLU A 163 -8.02 -21.85 -33.79
CA GLU A 163 -8.92 -20.71 -33.92
C GLU A 163 -10.23 -20.97 -33.18
N ILE A 164 -10.58 -20.07 -32.25
CA ILE A 164 -11.89 -20.07 -31.63
C ILE A 164 -12.90 -19.89 -32.77
N PRO A 165 -13.83 -20.84 -33.02
CA PRO A 165 -14.84 -20.62 -34.03
C PRO A 165 -15.65 -19.39 -33.63
N SER A 166 -15.62 -18.39 -34.51
CA SER A 166 -16.39 -17.15 -34.44
C SER A 166 -17.88 -17.46 -34.61
N SER A 167 -18.49 -18.16 -33.66
CA SER A 167 -19.92 -18.44 -33.59
C SER A 167 -20.28 -19.01 -32.23
N VAL A 168 -20.17 -18.20 -31.18
CA VAL A 168 -21.00 -18.41 -29.99
C VAL A 168 -22.12 -17.39 -30.12
N GLY A 169 -23.24 -17.83 -30.68
CA GLY A 169 -24.44 -17.02 -30.76
C GLY A 169 -24.81 -16.55 -29.36
N PHE A 170 -24.75 -15.24 -29.13
CA PHE A 170 -25.35 -14.62 -27.97
C PHE A 170 -26.87 -14.78 -28.16
N SER A 171 -27.43 -15.86 -27.59
CA SER A 171 -28.86 -16.11 -27.61
C SER A 171 -29.55 -14.90 -26.99
N SER A 172 -30.39 -14.22 -27.76
CA SER A 172 -31.12 -13.02 -27.36
C SER A 172 -32.30 -13.33 -26.44
N GLU A 173 -32.24 -14.42 -25.67
CA GLU A 173 -33.28 -14.73 -24.70
C GLU A 173 -33.16 -13.77 -23.51
N PRO A 174 -34.24 -13.03 -23.17
CA PRO A 174 -34.25 -12.22 -21.98
C PRO A 174 -34.07 -13.12 -20.76
N PRO A 175 -33.33 -12.68 -19.72
CA PRO A 175 -33.23 -13.44 -18.48
C PRO A 175 -34.64 -13.69 -17.94
N PRO A 176 -34.94 -14.92 -17.48
CA PRO A 176 -36.27 -15.27 -17.02
C PRO A 176 -36.71 -14.30 -15.93
N LEU A 177 -37.91 -13.72 -16.13
CA LEU A 177 -38.52 -12.82 -15.16
C LEU A 177 -38.64 -13.53 -13.81
N PHE A 178 -38.18 -12.82 -12.77
CA PHE A 178 -38.17 -13.27 -11.39
C PHE A 178 -39.60 -13.57 -10.94
N THR A 179 -39.98 -14.84 -10.92
CA THR A 179 -41.25 -15.33 -10.39
C THR A 179 -41.01 -15.96 -9.02
N GLU A 180 -41.98 -15.83 -8.11
CA GLU A 180 -41.83 -16.22 -6.69
C GLU A 180 -41.49 -17.70 -6.46
N GLU A 181 -41.62 -18.56 -7.47
CA GLU A 181 -41.27 -19.98 -7.38
C GLU A 181 -39.75 -20.24 -7.35
N ASN A 182 -38.91 -19.27 -7.76
CA ASN A 182 -37.45 -19.38 -7.71
C ASN A 182 -36.82 -18.86 -6.41
N LEU A 183 -37.60 -18.64 -5.34
CA LEU A 183 -37.09 -18.22 -4.03
C LEU A 183 -36.41 -19.36 -3.22
N TYR A 184 -36.26 -20.55 -3.79
CA TYR A 184 -35.57 -21.65 -3.14
C TYR A 184 -34.05 -21.48 -3.26
N VAL A 185 -33.46 -20.79 -2.29
CA VAL A 185 -32.03 -20.88 -2.05
C VAL A 185 -31.74 -22.32 -1.59
N PRO A 186 -30.97 -23.13 -2.33
CA PRO A 186 -30.62 -24.46 -1.85
C PRO A 186 -29.91 -24.31 -0.50
N HIS A 187 -30.47 -24.95 0.51
CA HIS A 187 -29.93 -24.98 1.86
C HIS A 187 -28.58 -25.72 1.78
N TYR A 188 -27.49 -24.98 1.61
CA TYR A 188 -26.16 -25.57 1.73
C TYR A 188 -25.98 -25.97 3.18
N GLU A 189 -25.97 -27.29 3.45
CA GLU A 189 -25.43 -27.81 4.69
C GLU A 189 -23.99 -27.33 4.80
N TYR A 190 -23.75 -26.39 5.72
CA TYR A 190 -22.41 -26.05 6.13
C TYR A 190 -21.81 -27.29 6.80
N PRO A 191 -20.69 -27.85 6.30
CA PRO A 191 -20.04 -28.95 6.97
C PRO A 191 -19.65 -28.49 8.38
N LEU A 192 -20.20 -29.20 9.38
CA LEU A 192 -19.90 -29.02 10.78
C LEU A 192 -18.39 -29.22 10.97
N PHE A 193 -17.64 -28.14 11.12
CA PHE A 193 -16.21 -28.19 11.38
C PHE A 193 -16.02 -28.84 12.75
N GLN A 194 -15.72 -30.14 12.78
CA GLN A 194 -15.38 -30.84 14.02
C GLN A 194 -14.10 -30.21 14.57
N SER A 195 -14.27 -29.40 15.61
CA SER A 195 -13.17 -28.76 16.34
C SER A 195 -12.40 -29.83 17.10
N GLY A 196 -11.42 -30.44 16.44
CA GLY A 196 -10.38 -31.26 17.08
C GLY A 196 -9.35 -30.37 17.77
N TYR A 197 -9.72 -29.72 18.87
CA TYR A 197 -8.76 -29.17 19.82
C TYR A 197 -8.59 -30.17 20.96
N GLU A 198 -7.61 -31.07 20.80
CA GLU A 198 -7.13 -31.95 21.85
C GLU A 198 -6.31 -31.11 22.84
N TYR A 199 -6.88 -30.84 24.02
CA TYR A 199 -6.14 -30.23 25.13
C TYR A 199 -5.28 -31.30 25.79
N GLN A 200 -3.98 -31.32 25.49
CA GLN A 200 -3.01 -32.10 26.26
C GLN A 200 -2.84 -31.47 27.65
N LEU A 201 -3.44 -32.12 28.65
CA LEU A 201 -3.17 -31.91 30.07
C LEU A 201 -1.77 -32.47 30.38
N PHE A 202 -0.79 -31.60 30.57
CA PHE A 202 0.48 -31.97 31.21
C PHE A 202 0.23 -32.21 32.70
N SER A 203 0.50 -33.44 33.18
CA SER A 203 0.72 -33.76 34.59
C SER A 203 2.21 -33.83 34.87
#